data_AF-A0A8B6LGI7-F1
#
_entry.id   AF-A0A8B6LGI7-F1
#
_cell.length_a   1.000
_cell.length_b   1.000
_cell.length_c   1.000
_cell.angle_alpha   90.00
_cell.angle_beta   90.00
_cell.angle_gamma   90.00
#
_symmetry.space_group_name_H-M   'P 1'
#
loop_
_entity.id
_entity.type
_entity.pdbx_description
1 polymer ?
#
loop_
_entity_poly.entity_id
_entity_poly.type
_entity_poly.pdbx_seq_one_letter_code
_entity_poly.pdbx_strand_id
1 'polypeptide(L)'
;MQLALLDLPASLDHALHLSFPQPGPLDSVDVLVWQPAAIAGVYGVEGTHLGRPVLGVADSQRLVKDSRFWRDEFRAFIGRGGTLVMLAPGPGTLGIHTVQDVVGYDFIEALPDHAGLRRTERAPAAVACTVGEPFRSFFDAVGERFAATAEFDAANAQPIATVAGTERVCALYQYRHPGRVIVLPALAPSVPASAVDGIVRAIADMALRLRFEGSAPSSSPAWKTSFDMPGESALRRRLAELAAQRRALDAEHDKLARQLSDMAFLRQLHDGDAVGALDAAALVLHALGAYAQKGGAGTDTVLFELDGRTGVLVAVDDALRALGEGLAAHVRRRAQAWSRELKVAVVPIALYVAGNRRGIAQTGEEIERLRLAHPSLTFIAGSDLQQAYDARDAGFVGRWLDAAEAAHAGGAARD
;
A
#
# COMPACT_ATOMS: atom_id res chain seq x y z
N MET A 1 -28.85 -1.50 14.21
CA MET A 1 -28.17 -1.10 12.97
C MET A 1 -26.88 -0.41 13.37
N GLN A 2 -25.73 -0.92 12.91
CA GLN A 2 -24.44 -0.31 13.21
C GLN A 2 -24.10 0.74 12.13
N LEU A 3 -23.85 1.97 12.56
CA LEU A 3 -23.47 3.09 11.72
C LEU A 3 -21.96 3.32 11.82
N ALA A 4 -21.31 3.59 10.69
CA ALA A 4 -19.93 4.06 10.65
C ALA A 4 -19.83 5.38 9.86
N LEU A 5 -18.89 6.22 10.27
CA LEU A 5 -18.62 7.52 9.68
C LEU A 5 -17.15 7.56 9.26
N LEU A 6 -16.90 7.79 7.97
CA LEU A 6 -15.56 7.87 7.40
C LEU A 6 -15.22 9.33 7.06
N ASP A 7 -14.33 9.89 7.87
CA ASP A 7 -13.88 11.29 7.84
C ASP A 7 -15.01 12.34 7.88
N LEU A 8 -16.10 12.04 8.59
CA LEU A 8 -17.20 12.96 8.83
C LEU A 8 -17.23 13.35 10.31
N PRO A 9 -17.03 14.64 10.68
CA PRO A 9 -16.94 15.08 12.06
C PRO A 9 -18.33 15.21 12.72
N ALA A 10 -18.94 14.07 13.08
CA ALA A 10 -20.17 14.02 13.89
C ALA A 10 -19.86 13.60 15.33
N SER A 11 -20.66 14.03 16.30
CA SER A 11 -20.52 13.70 17.73
C SER A 11 -21.53 12.63 18.16
N LEU A 12 -21.62 11.53 17.40
CA LEU A 12 -22.52 10.43 17.70
C LEU A 12 -21.78 9.30 18.44
N ASP A 13 -22.07 9.15 19.73
CA ASP A 13 -21.42 8.16 20.63
C ASP A 13 -21.56 6.71 20.18
N HIS A 14 -22.62 6.39 19.43
CA HIS A 14 -22.94 5.03 18.96
C HIS A 14 -22.43 4.75 17.54
N ALA A 15 -21.85 5.75 16.87
CA ALA A 15 -21.28 5.57 15.54
C ALA A 15 -19.82 5.14 15.62
N LEU A 16 -19.41 4.22 14.75
CA LEU A 16 -18.01 3.85 14.58
C LEU A 16 -17.31 4.94 13.75
N HIS A 17 -16.39 5.68 14.35
CA HIS A 17 -15.61 6.70 13.66
C HIS A 17 -14.38 6.07 13.02
N LEU A 18 -14.26 6.25 11.71
CA LEU A 18 -13.18 5.73 10.87
C LEU A 18 -12.50 6.89 10.17
N SER A 19 -11.23 6.69 9.82
CA SER A 19 -10.49 7.67 9.05
C SER A 19 -9.84 7.02 7.83
N PHE A 20 -9.85 7.70 6.70
CA PHE A 20 -9.31 7.15 5.46
C PHE A 20 -7.83 6.71 5.55
N PRO A 21 -6.90 7.50 6.15
CA PRO A 21 -5.51 7.08 6.36
C PRO A 21 -5.30 6.03 7.46
N GLN A 22 -6.36 5.64 8.19
CA GLN A 22 -6.32 4.57 9.19
C GLN A 22 -7.39 3.52 8.84
N PRO A 23 -7.16 2.74 7.77
CA PRO A 23 -8.21 1.88 7.25
C PRO A 23 -8.65 0.84 8.27
N GLY A 24 -9.97 0.70 8.41
CA GLY A 24 -10.60 -0.18 9.40
C GLY A 24 -11.63 -1.11 8.76
N PRO A 25 -11.83 -2.31 9.31
CA PRO A 25 -12.81 -3.25 8.79
C PRO A 25 -14.25 -2.77 9.01
N LEU A 26 -15.14 -3.12 8.09
CA LEU A 26 -16.56 -2.73 8.15
C LEU A 26 -17.49 -3.89 8.56
N ASP A 27 -16.99 -5.05 8.98
CA ASP A 27 -17.78 -6.31 9.11
C ASP A 27 -19.10 -6.19 9.86
N SER A 28 -19.10 -5.43 10.95
CA SER A 28 -20.27 -5.23 11.81
C SER A 28 -21.16 -4.08 11.37
N VAL A 29 -20.74 -3.29 10.37
CA VAL A 29 -21.38 -2.07 9.90
C VAL A 29 -22.52 -2.41 8.92
N ASP A 30 -23.66 -1.74 9.11
CA ASP A 30 -24.82 -1.80 8.21
C ASP A 30 -24.85 -0.58 7.27
N VAL A 31 -24.51 0.60 7.78
CA VAL A 31 -24.54 1.88 7.06
C VAL A 31 -23.21 2.59 7.24
N LEU A 32 -22.58 3.00 6.14
CA LEU A 32 -21.36 3.80 6.14
C LEU A 32 -21.67 5.15 5.51
N VAL A 33 -21.40 6.26 6.21
CA VAL A 33 -21.42 7.60 5.64
C VAL A 33 -19.98 8.06 5.43
N TRP A 34 -19.64 8.40 4.19
CA TRP A 34 -18.29 8.79 3.80
C TRP A 34 -18.28 10.22 3.26
N GLN A 35 -17.32 11.01 3.75
CA GLN A 35 -17.01 12.35 3.24
C GLN A 35 -15.66 12.33 2.51
N PRO A 36 -15.61 12.04 1.19
CA PRO A 36 -14.34 11.93 0.46
C PRO A 36 -13.56 13.25 0.40
N ALA A 37 -14.25 14.40 0.46
CA ALA A 37 -13.59 15.71 0.46
C ALA A 37 -12.59 15.89 1.62
N ALA A 38 -12.76 15.15 2.72
CA ALA A 38 -11.87 15.22 3.86
C ALA A 38 -10.48 14.62 3.59
N ILE A 39 -10.33 13.78 2.54
CA ILE A 39 -9.04 13.19 2.13
C ILE A 39 -7.97 14.28 1.89
N ALA A 40 -8.37 15.45 1.41
CA ALA A 40 -7.46 16.58 1.19
C ALA A 40 -6.78 17.09 2.47
N GLY A 41 -7.37 16.87 3.64
CA GLY A 41 -6.90 17.40 4.93
C GLY A 41 -6.19 16.39 5.82
N VAL A 42 -6.08 15.12 5.41
CA VAL A 42 -5.58 14.04 6.27
C VAL A 42 -4.22 13.46 5.84
N TYR A 43 -3.71 13.86 4.67
CA TYR A 43 -2.39 13.50 4.16
C TYR A 43 -1.46 14.72 4.10
N GLY A 44 -0.15 14.51 4.21
CA GLY A 44 0.86 15.57 4.14
C GLY A 44 1.04 16.10 2.72
N VAL A 45 0.71 17.38 2.53
CA VAL A 45 0.95 18.12 1.29
C VAL A 45 2.36 18.72 1.34
N GLU A 46 3.16 18.51 0.30
CA GLU A 46 4.53 19.07 0.20
C GLU A 46 4.62 20.30 -0.71
N GLY A 47 3.60 20.54 -1.55
CA GLY A 47 3.60 21.65 -2.48
C GLY A 47 2.37 21.70 -3.39
N THR A 48 2.52 22.39 -4.51
CA THR A 48 1.47 22.53 -5.52
C THR A 48 1.99 22.29 -6.92
N HIS A 49 1.23 21.58 -7.75
CA HIS A 49 1.53 21.36 -9.17
C HIS A 49 0.27 21.63 -9.99
N LEU A 50 0.38 22.49 -11.01
CA LEU A 50 -0.75 22.93 -11.84
C LEU A 50 -1.97 23.43 -11.03
N GLY A 51 -1.70 24.16 -9.94
CA GLY A 51 -2.74 24.70 -9.05
C GLY A 51 -3.41 23.69 -8.12
N ARG A 52 -2.89 22.46 -8.04
CA ARG A 52 -3.41 21.39 -7.17
C ARG A 52 -2.44 21.09 -6.03
N PRO A 53 -2.92 20.76 -4.82
CA PRO A 53 -2.06 20.30 -3.73
C PRO A 53 -1.42 18.97 -4.12
N VAL A 54 -0.12 18.82 -3.87
CA VAL A 54 0.64 17.60 -4.15
C VAL A 54 1.07 16.97 -2.84
N LEU A 55 0.76 15.69 -2.68
CA LEU A 55 1.19 14.92 -1.51
C LEU A 55 2.68 14.60 -1.58
N GLY A 56 3.32 14.42 -0.42
CA GLY A 56 4.68 13.87 -0.39
C GLY A 56 4.76 12.48 -1.00
N VAL A 57 5.95 12.02 -1.41
CA VAL A 57 6.12 10.68 -2.02
C VAL A 57 5.60 9.57 -1.09
N ALA A 58 5.92 9.65 0.20
CA ALA A 58 5.44 8.67 1.19
C ALA A 58 3.92 8.69 1.34
N ASP A 59 3.30 9.87 1.41
CA ASP A 59 1.84 10.01 1.53
C ASP A 59 1.12 9.67 0.22
N SER A 60 1.74 9.87 -0.94
CA SER A 60 1.24 9.42 -2.24
C SER A 60 1.13 7.90 -2.28
N GLN A 61 2.19 7.18 -1.87
CA GLN A 61 2.19 5.72 -1.79
C GLN A 61 1.17 5.22 -0.75
N ARG A 62 1.08 5.90 0.39
CA ARG A 62 0.11 5.58 1.44
C ARG A 62 -1.33 5.76 0.96
N LEU A 63 -1.65 6.89 0.33
CA LEU A 63 -2.99 7.16 -0.23
C LEU A 63 -3.38 6.08 -1.24
N VAL A 64 -2.50 5.68 -2.15
CA VAL A 64 -2.78 4.62 -3.12
C VAL A 64 -3.04 3.28 -2.43
N LYS A 65 -2.25 2.94 -1.40
CA LYS A 65 -2.45 1.73 -0.59
C LYS A 65 -3.80 1.76 0.14
N ASP A 66 -4.10 2.85 0.83
CA ASP A 66 -5.32 3.01 1.63
C ASP A 66 -6.56 3.02 0.71
N SER A 67 -6.45 3.62 -0.48
CA SER A 67 -7.49 3.58 -1.50
C SER A 67 -7.82 2.18 -1.99
N ARG A 68 -6.80 1.32 -2.17
CA ARG A 68 -7.00 -0.08 -2.56
C ARG A 68 -7.72 -0.84 -1.45
N PHE A 69 -7.29 -0.65 -0.20
CA PHE A 69 -7.97 -1.23 0.96
C PHE A 69 -9.45 -0.84 0.99
N TRP A 70 -9.74 0.46 0.94
CA TRP A 70 -11.12 0.95 1.01
C TRP A 70 -11.96 0.48 -0.17
N ARG A 71 -11.38 0.38 -1.37
CA ARG A 71 -12.08 -0.16 -2.54
C ARG A 71 -12.51 -1.61 -2.34
N ASP A 72 -11.63 -2.44 -1.81
CA ASP A 72 -11.94 -3.84 -1.54
C ASP A 72 -12.92 -3.99 -0.36
N GLU A 73 -12.76 -3.18 0.69
CA GLU A 73 -13.65 -3.19 1.86
C GLU A 73 -15.04 -2.65 1.50
N PHE A 74 -15.16 -1.61 0.65
CA PHE A 74 -16.43 -1.13 0.12
C PHE A 74 -17.11 -2.19 -0.75
N ARG A 75 -16.34 -2.88 -1.61
CA ARG A 75 -16.88 -3.98 -2.42
C ARG A 75 -17.43 -5.11 -1.53
N ALA A 76 -16.68 -5.51 -0.50
CA ALA A 76 -17.12 -6.52 0.46
C ALA A 76 -18.35 -6.06 1.27
N PHE A 77 -18.35 -4.81 1.73
CA PHE A 77 -19.45 -4.19 2.47
C PHE A 77 -20.74 -4.14 1.66
N ILE A 78 -20.68 -3.65 0.42
CA ILE A 78 -21.83 -3.66 -0.49
C ILE A 78 -22.26 -5.09 -0.78
N GLY A 79 -21.30 -6.00 -1.03
CA GLY A 79 -21.56 -7.42 -1.31
C GLY A 79 -22.28 -8.19 -0.19
N ARG A 80 -22.18 -7.74 1.07
CA ARG A 80 -22.93 -8.30 2.21
C ARG A 80 -24.26 -7.59 2.52
N GLY A 81 -24.65 -6.59 1.73
CA GLY A 81 -25.91 -5.87 1.91
C GLY A 81 -25.80 -4.51 2.59
N GLY A 82 -24.58 -3.98 2.73
CA GLY A 82 -24.31 -2.68 3.29
C GLY A 82 -24.89 -1.53 2.47
N THR A 83 -25.19 -0.42 3.15
CA THR A 83 -25.57 0.85 2.50
C THR A 83 -24.44 1.85 2.63
N LEU A 84 -23.79 2.17 1.50
CA LEU A 84 -22.74 3.19 1.43
C LEU A 84 -23.37 4.52 1.02
N VAL A 85 -23.26 5.53 1.86
CA VAL A 85 -23.71 6.91 1.59
C VAL A 85 -22.49 7.78 1.40
N MET A 86 -22.27 8.26 0.18
CA MET A 86 -21.17 9.16 -0.16
C MET A 86 -21.70 10.59 -0.24
N LEU A 87 -21.09 11.50 0.51
CA LEU A 87 -21.28 12.94 0.34
C LEU A 87 -20.42 13.38 -0.85
N ALA A 88 -21.05 13.64 -2.00
CA ALA A 88 -20.39 13.97 -3.26
C ALA A 88 -19.40 15.11 -3.04
N PRO A 89 -18.08 14.83 -3.10
CA PRO A 89 -17.12 15.91 -3.05
C PRO A 89 -17.32 16.78 -4.28
N GLY A 90 -17.11 18.09 -4.09
CA GLY A 90 -16.83 18.95 -5.23
C GLY A 90 -15.64 18.43 -6.04
N PRO A 91 -15.35 19.08 -7.17
CA PRO A 91 -14.06 18.94 -7.85
C PRO A 91 -12.89 19.01 -6.86
N GLY A 92 -11.93 18.14 -7.08
CA GLY A 92 -10.69 18.18 -6.37
C GLY A 92 -9.94 16.92 -6.70
N THR A 93 -8.77 17.10 -7.29
CA THR A 93 -7.80 16.02 -7.41
C THR A 93 -6.61 16.42 -6.57
N LEU A 94 -6.04 15.44 -5.88
CA LEU A 94 -4.73 15.60 -5.27
C LEU A 94 -3.68 15.21 -6.30
N GLY A 95 -2.58 15.95 -6.37
CA GLY A 95 -1.39 15.48 -7.05
C GLY A 95 -0.76 14.37 -6.21
N ILE A 96 -0.51 13.22 -6.83
CA ILE A 96 0.26 12.13 -6.23
C ILE A 96 1.50 11.84 -7.07
N HIS A 97 2.61 11.52 -6.41
CA HIS A 97 3.84 11.13 -7.09
C HIS A 97 3.73 9.73 -7.66
N THR A 98 4.08 9.61 -8.93
CA THR A 98 4.45 8.34 -9.57
C THR A 98 5.96 8.33 -9.83
N VAL A 99 6.49 7.21 -10.33
CA VAL A 99 7.93 7.09 -10.64
C VAL A 99 8.39 8.11 -11.69
N GLN A 100 7.48 8.59 -12.55
CA GLN A 100 7.81 9.41 -13.71
C GLN A 100 7.19 10.81 -13.69
N ASP A 101 6.07 11.01 -12.99
CA ASP A 101 5.32 12.26 -13.01
C ASP A 101 4.37 12.43 -11.81
N VAL A 102 3.80 13.62 -11.64
CA VAL A 102 2.70 13.91 -10.69
C VAL A 102 1.37 13.76 -11.41
N VAL A 103 0.54 12.80 -10.95
CA VAL A 103 -0.78 12.54 -11.55
C VAL A 103 -1.91 12.99 -10.63
N GLY A 104 -3.07 13.32 -11.20
CA GLY A 104 -4.25 13.66 -10.44
C GLY A 104 -4.97 12.43 -9.90
N TYR A 105 -5.15 12.37 -8.59
CA TYR A 105 -5.94 11.38 -7.87
C TYR A 105 -7.33 11.93 -7.56
N ASP A 106 -8.39 11.21 -7.91
CA ASP A 106 -9.77 11.58 -7.58
C ASP A 106 -10.16 11.08 -6.18
N PHE A 107 -10.69 11.94 -5.31
CA PHE A 107 -11.18 11.56 -3.98
C PHE A 107 -12.17 10.39 -3.96
N ILE A 108 -12.92 10.18 -5.04
CA ILE A 108 -13.88 9.07 -5.13
C ILE A 108 -13.26 7.77 -5.68
N GLU A 109 -11.96 7.72 -5.95
CA GLU A 109 -11.31 6.55 -6.59
C GLU A 109 -11.41 5.27 -5.76
N ALA A 110 -11.58 5.39 -4.44
CA ALA A 110 -11.86 4.26 -3.56
C ALA A 110 -13.25 3.66 -3.78
N LEU A 111 -14.22 4.38 -4.36
CA LEU A 111 -15.53 3.83 -4.66
C LEU A 111 -15.43 2.80 -5.81
N PRO A 112 -16.00 1.58 -5.65
CA PRO A 112 -16.11 0.63 -6.75
C PRO A 112 -16.89 1.21 -7.92
N ASP A 113 -16.32 1.10 -9.13
CA ASP A 113 -16.89 1.60 -10.38
C ASP A 113 -17.15 3.12 -10.41
N HIS A 114 -16.35 3.90 -9.66
CA HIS A 114 -16.47 5.37 -9.61
C HIS A 114 -16.47 6.03 -11.00
N ALA A 115 -15.74 5.47 -11.97
CA ALA A 115 -15.71 5.97 -13.35
C ALA A 115 -17.11 5.97 -14.00
N GLY A 116 -18.00 5.06 -13.59
CA GLY A 116 -19.38 4.98 -14.07
C GLY A 116 -20.29 6.11 -13.58
N LEU A 117 -19.88 6.87 -12.55
CA LEU A 117 -20.65 8.01 -12.04
C LEU A 117 -20.55 9.26 -12.94
N ARG A 118 -19.51 9.35 -13.79
CA ARG A 118 -19.24 10.46 -14.72
C ARG A 118 -19.56 11.83 -14.10
N ARG A 119 -18.77 12.18 -13.10
CA ARG A 119 -18.94 13.39 -12.31
C ARG A 119 -18.44 14.63 -13.06
N THR A 120 -19.23 15.69 -13.08
CA THR A 120 -18.83 17.03 -13.59
C THR A 120 -18.90 18.06 -12.47
N GLU A 121 -17.94 18.98 -12.45
CA GLU A 121 -17.86 20.09 -11.51
C GLU A 121 -18.94 21.15 -11.74
N ARG A 122 -19.42 21.78 -10.65
CA ARG A 122 -20.18 23.02 -10.73
C ARG A 122 -19.99 23.91 -9.50
N ALA A 123 -20.29 25.19 -9.66
CA ALA A 123 -20.44 26.11 -8.54
C ALA A 123 -21.61 25.66 -7.63
N PRO A 124 -21.47 25.80 -6.28
CA PRO A 124 -22.51 25.39 -5.34
C PRO A 124 -23.89 25.98 -5.72
N ALA A 125 -24.93 25.15 -5.78
CA ALA A 125 -26.30 25.64 -5.90
C ALA A 125 -27.28 24.80 -5.06
N ALA A 126 -28.50 25.32 -4.93
CA ALA A 126 -29.57 24.66 -4.21
C ALA A 126 -29.96 23.31 -4.85
N VAL A 127 -30.43 22.41 -3.99
CA VAL A 127 -30.85 21.04 -4.34
C VAL A 127 -32.38 20.98 -4.36
N ALA A 128 -32.94 20.29 -5.34
CA ALA A 128 -34.37 20.01 -5.43
C ALA A 128 -34.61 18.50 -5.50
N CYS A 129 -35.50 17.99 -4.65
CA CYS A 129 -35.93 16.60 -4.69
C CYS A 129 -37.27 16.50 -5.44
N THR A 130 -37.31 15.67 -6.47
CA THR A 130 -38.52 15.43 -7.29
C THR A 130 -39.04 14.00 -7.19
N VAL A 131 -38.33 13.13 -6.44
CA VAL A 131 -38.68 11.72 -6.25
C VAL A 131 -39.53 11.51 -5.00
N GLY A 132 -40.13 10.33 -4.89
CA GLY A 132 -40.98 9.94 -3.77
C GLY A 132 -40.23 9.60 -2.48
N GLU A 133 -40.93 8.92 -1.58
CA GLU A 133 -40.34 8.39 -0.36
C GLU A 133 -39.27 7.32 -0.66
N PRO A 134 -38.25 7.15 0.20
CA PRO A 134 -37.98 7.92 1.43
C PRO A 134 -37.19 9.22 1.21
N PHE A 135 -36.74 9.49 -0.01
CA PHE A 135 -35.88 10.63 -0.33
C PHE A 135 -36.57 11.98 -0.12
N ARG A 136 -37.87 12.08 -0.44
CA ARG A 136 -38.64 13.32 -0.23
C ARG A 136 -38.59 13.79 1.22
N SER A 137 -38.99 12.93 2.17
CA SER A 137 -38.94 13.28 3.61
C SER A 137 -37.53 13.65 4.08
N PHE A 138 -36.50 12.99 3.54
CA PHE A 138 -35.11 13.30 3.86
C PHE A 138 -34.73 14.70 3.38
N PHE A 139 -35.00 15.04 2.12
CA PHE A 139 -34.67 16.35 1.57
C PHE A 139 -35.56 17.48 2.13
N ASP A 140 -36.81 17.19 2.49
CA ASP A 140 -37.67 18.16 3.19
C ASP A 140 -37.12 18.50 4.59
N ALA A 141 -36.55 17.51 5.29
CA ALA A 141 -36.03 17.70 6.65
C ALA A 141 -34.65 18.39 6.68
N VAL A 142 -33.74 18.04 5.76
CA VAL A 142 -32.34 18.49 5.82
C VAL A 142 -31.78 19.00 4.49
N GLY A 143 -32.58 19.09 3.42
CA GLY A 143 -32.12 19.43 2.07
C GLY A 143 -31.43 20.80 1.95
N GLU A 144 -31.88 21.80 2.72
CA GLU A 144 -31.24 23.13 2.76
C GLU A 144 -29.80 23.11 3.31
N ARG A 145 -29.39 22.00 3.96
CA ARG A 145 -28.02 21.80 4.47
C ARG A 145 -27.08 21.25 3.40
N PHE A 146 -27.58 20.97 2.21
CA PHE A 146 -26.81 20.42 1.10
C PHE A 146 -26.61 21.45 -0.01
N ALA A 147 -25.47 21.36 -0.69
CA ALA A 147 -25.16 22.14 -1.88
C ALA A 147 -24.74 21.22 -3.02
N ALA A 148 -25.34 21.40 -4.19
CA ALA A 148 -24.94 20.70 -5.41
C ALA A 148 -23.65 21.31 -5.95
N THR A 149 -22.52 20.69 -5.61
CA THR A 149 -21.16 21.04 -6.08
C THR A 149 -20.66 20.13 -7.21
N ALA A 150 -21.45 19.12 -7.58
CA ALA A 150 -21.18 18.22 -8.67
C ALA A 150 -22.48 17.77 -9.36
N GLU A 151 -22.36 17.39 -10.63
CA GLU A 151 -23.41 16.77 -11.44
C GLU A 151 -22.97 15.37 -11.85
N PHE A 152 -23.92 14.47 -12.07
CA PHE A 152 -23.65 13.06 -12.41
C PHE A 152 -24.45 12.59 -13.63
N ASP A 153 -23.90 11.63 -14.34
CA ASP A 153 -24.63 10.85 -15.34
C ASP A 153 -25.38 9.71 -14.65
N ALA A 154 -26.69 9.62 -14.88
CA ALA A 154 -27.56 8.64 -14.24
C ALA A 154 -27.64 7.29 -14.99
N ALA A 155 -26.74 7.02 -15.94
CA ALA A 155 -26.82 5.84 -16.82
C ALA A 155 -27.09 4.50 -16.11
N ASN A 156 -26.52 4.28 -14.92
CA ASN A 156 -26.68 3.05 -14.13
C ASN A 156 -27.23 3.31 -12.71
N ALA A 157 -27.95 4.40 -12.51
CA ALA A 157 -28.42 4.85 -11.20
C ALA A 157 -29.77 5.56 -11.30
N GLN A 158 -30.58 5.49 -10.25
CA GLN A 158 -31.79 6.30 -10.15
C GLN A 158 -31.42 7.72 -9.68
N PRO A 159 -31.77 8.77 -10.42
CA PRO A 159 -31.69 10.15 -9.91
C PRO A 159 -32.60 10.31 -8.69
N ILE A 160 -32.08 10.90 -7.60
CA ILE A 160 -32.88 11.20 -6.40
C ILE A 160 -32.96 12.70 -6.08
N ALA A 161 -32.08 13.52 -6.63
CA ALA A 161 -32.20 14.97 -6.58
C ALA A 161 -31.54 15.62 -7.78
N THR A 162 -32.06 16.79 -8.15
CA THR A 162 -31.50 17.64 -9.19
C THR A 162 -31.03 18.96 -8.60
N VAL A 163 -30.23 19.67 -9.37
CA VAL A 163 -29.94 21.08 -9.14
C VAL A 163 -31.25 21.86 -9.32
N ALA A 164 -31.60 22.67 -8.32
CA ALA A 164 -32.82 23.47 -8.34
C ALA A 164 -32.93 24.34 -9.61
N GLY A 165 -34.10 24.28 -10.25
CA GLY A 165 -34.36 25.00 -11.50
C GLY A 165 -33.75 24.36 -12.76
N THR A 166 -33.18 23.15 -12.67
CA THR A 166 -32.62 22.42 -13.81
C THR A 166 -32.93 20.92 -13.74
N GLU A 167 -32.64 20.20 -14.84
CA GLU A 167 -32.73 18.73 -14.91
C GLU A 167 -31.39 18.03 -14.59
N ARG A 168 -30.37 18.80 -14.18
CA ARG A 168 -29.03 18.25 -13.89
C ARG A 168 -29.05 17.48 -12.57
N VAL A 169 -28.63 16.22 -12.60
CA VAL A 169 -28.68 15.30 -11.46
C VAL A 169 -27.51 15.57 -10.52
N CYS A 170 -27.78 15.77 -9.23
CA CYS A 170 -26.76 16.01 -8.20
C CYS A 170 -26.76 14.97 -7.07
N ALA A 171 -27.72 14.03 -7.08
CA ALA A 171 -27.79 12.92 -6.15
C ALA A 171 -28.33 11.67 -6.85
N LEU A 172 -27.78 10.51 -6.48
CA LEU A 172 -28.05 9.22 -7.13
C LEU A 172 -28.31 8.11 -6.11
N TYR A 173 -29.15 7.15 -6.48
CA TYR A 173 -29.34 5.88 -5.79
C TYR A 173 -29.01 4.72 -6.72
N GLN A 174 -28.09 3.86 -6.29
CA GLN A 174 -27.71 2.63 -6.99
C GLN A 174 -28.04 1.43 -6.10
N TYR A 175 -28.99 0.62 -6.55
CA TYR A 175 -29.21 -0.70 -5.95
C TYR A 175 -28.19 -1.69 -6.52
N ARG A 176 -27.38 -2.30 -5.65
CA ARG A 176 -26.33 -3.26 -5.99
C ARG A 176 -26.53 -4.53 -5.18
N HIS A 177 -27.50 -5.36 -5.58
CA HIS A 177 -27.92 -6.52 -4.78
C HIS A 177 -26.73 -7.33 -4.24
N PRO A 178 -26.65 -7.58 -2.92
CA PRO A 178 -27.65 -7.25 -1.89
C PRO A 178 -27.55 -5.83 -1.27
N GLY A 179 -26.51 -5.05 -1.59
CA GLY A 179 -26.23 -3.73 -1.03
C GLY A 179 -26.72 -2.54 -1.87
N ARG A 180 -26.28 -1.34 -1.44
CA ARG A 180 -26.73 -0.05 -1.98
C ARG A 180 -25.63 0.99 -1.94
N VAL A 181 -25.59 1.87 -2.93
CA VAL A 181 -24.79 3.10 -2.93
C VAL A 181 -25.73 4.29 -3.09
N ILE A 182 -25.64 5.26 -2.19
CA ILE A 182 -26.37 6.52 -2.23
C ILE A 182 -25.34 7.63 -2.36
N VAL A 183 -25.46 8.44 -3.40
CA VAL A 183 -24.64 9.64 -3.59
C VAL A 183 -25.52 10.83 -3.25
N LEU A 184 -25.19 11.52 -2.16
CA LEU A 184 -25.85 12.76 -1.75
C LEU A 184 -24.97 13.95 -2.12
N PRO A 185 -25.51 15.17 -2.25
CA PRO A 185 -24.68 16.35 -2.48
C PRO A 185 -23.72 16.60 -1.31
N ALA A 186 -22.75 17.51 -1.48
CA ALA A 186 -21.89 17.95 -0.38
C ALA A 186 -22.72 18.70 0.68
N LEU A 187 -22.24 18.66 1.93
CA LEU A 187 -22.74 19.60 2.95
C LEU A 187 -22.39 21.03 2.53
N ALA A 188 -23.34 21.95 2.70
CA ALA A 188 -23.08 23.36 2.43
C ALA A 188 -21.99 23.89 3.40
N PRO A 189 -21.08 24.77 2.96
CA PRO A 189 -20.04 25.33 3.84
C PRO A 189 -20.57 26.08 5.07
N SER A 190 -21.84 26.52 5.01
CA SER A 190 -22.55 27.21 6.09
C SER A 190 -23.09 26.28 7.18
N VAL A 191 -23.00 24.96 7.01
CA VAL A 191 -23.52 24.00 7.99
C VAL A 191 -22.64 24.01 9.25
N PRO A 192 -23.19 24.36 10.43
CA PRO A 192 -22.43 24.28 11.67
C PRO A 192 -22.22 22.82 12.08
N ALA A 193 -21.10 22.54 12.76
CA ALA A 193 -20.78 21.19 13.25
C ALA A 193 -21.91 20.58 14.10
N SER A 194 -22.63 21.39 14.88
CA SER A 194 -23.77 20.96 15.70
C SER A 194 -24.96 20.43 14.89
N ALA A 195 -25.06 20.74 13.60
CA ALA A 195 -26.14 20.26 12.73
C ALA A 195 -25.79 18.93 12.04
N VAL A 196 -24.52 18.53 12.01
CA VAL A 196 -24.04 17.32 11.32
C VAL A 196 -24.70 16.07 11.92
N ASP A 197 -24.84 16.00 13.24
CA ASP A 197 -25.49 14.88 13.92
C ASP A 197 -26.93 14.66 13.47
N GLY A 198 -27.69 15.74 13.28
CA GLY A 198 -29.07 15.69 12.77
C GLY A 198 -29.13 15.16 11.34
N ILE A 199 -28.18 15.57 10.50
CA ILE A 199 -28.06 15.10 9.11
C ILE A 199 -27.72 13.61 9.07
N VAL A 200 -26.75 13.17 9.87
CA VAL A 200 -26.36 11.76 9.94
C VAL A 200 -27.52 10.89 10.44
N ARG A 201 -28.30 11.35 11.42
CA ARG A 201 -29.52 10.65 11.86
C ARG A 201 -30.57 10.55 10.74
N ALA A 202 -30.77 11.63 9.97
CA ALA A 202 -31.68 11.61 8.82
C ALA A 202 -31.20 10.65 7.71
N ILE A 203 -29.89 10.58 7.46
CA ILE A 203 -29.29 9.61 6.53
C ILE A 203 -29.54 8.17 7.01
N ALA A 204 -29.33 7.91 8.31
CA ALA A 204 -29.55 6.60 8.91
C ALA A 204 -31.03 6.17 8.81
N ASP A 205 -31.98 7.08 9.07
CA ASP A 205 -33.42 6.83 8.90
C ASP A 205 -33.79 6.52 7.45
N MET A 206 -33.31 7.33 6.49
CA MET A 206 -33.52 7.09 5.06
C MET A 206 -32.96 5.71 4.65
N ALA A 207 -31.75 5.37 5.07
CA ALA A 207 -31.11 4.09 4.77
C ALA A 207 -31.91 2.91 5.36
N LEU A 208 -32.44 3.05 6.59
CA LEU A 208 -33.33 2.05 7.19
C LEU A 208 -34.57 1.83 6.33
N ARG A 209 -35.25 2.91 5.92
CA ARG A 209 -36.47 2.82 5.11
C ARG A 209 -36.24 2.11 3.77
N LEU A 210 -35.08 2.34 3.13
CA LEU A 210 -34.69 1.65 1.89
C LEU A 210 -34.44 0.14 2.08
N ARG A 211 -34.05 -0.33 3.26
CA ARG A 211 -33.87 -1.77 3.54
C ARG A 211 -35.19 -2.55 3.48
N PHE A 212 -36.32 -1.89 3.78
CA PHE A 212 -37.63 -2.53 3.88
C PHE A 212 -38.47 -2.49 2.59
N GLU A 213 -37.97 -1.93 1.49
CA GLU A 213 -38.72 -1.75 0.23
C GLU A 213 -38.98 -3.04 -0.58
N GLY A 214 -38.84 -4.22 0.01
CA GLY A 214 -39.42 -5.45 -0.53
C GLY A 214 -40.95 -5.54 -0.41
N SER A 215 -41.63 -4.60 0.26
CA SER A 215 -43.11 -4.63 0.41
C SER A 215 -43.75 -3.25 0.70
N ALA A 216 -43.84 -2.43 -0.35
CA ALA A 216 -44.93 -1.49 -0.68
C ALA A 216 -45.30 -0.34 0.33
N PRO A 217 -46.20 0.59 -0.04
CA PRO A 217 -45.94 2.03 -0.21
C PRO A 217 -46.30 2.90 1.01
N SER A 218 -45.68 4.08 1.09
CA SER A 218 -46.04 5.38 1.72
C SER A 218 -46.78 5.46 3.07
N SER A 219 -47.06 4.37 3.75
CA SER A 219 -47.48 4.35 5.15
C SER A 219 -47.12 2.97 5.69
N SER A 220 -45.91 2.82 6.23
CA SER A 220 -45.70 1.70 7.16
C SER A 220 -46.41 2.09 8.45
N PRO A 221 -47.55 1.46 8.81
CA PRO A 221 -48.23 1.79 10.04
C PRO A 221 -47.31 1.48 11.23
N ALA A 222 -47.43 2.25 12.32
CA ALA A 222 -46.52 2.24 13.48
C ALA A 222 -46.31 0.88 14.17
N TRP A 223 -47.08 -0.16 13.81
CA TRP A 223 -46.92 -1.53 14.29
C TRP A 223 -45.96 -2.39 13.44
N LYS A 224 -45.45 -1.91 12.29
CA LYS A 224 -44.29 -2.50 11.59
C LYS A 224 -43.00 -2.16 12.37
N THR A 225 -42.92 -2.57 13.63
CA THR A 225 -41.64 -2.78 14.29
C THR A 225 -40.86 -3.81 13.48
N SER A 226 -39.58 -3.53 13.22
CA SER A 226 -38.63 -4.46 12.60
C SER A 226 -38.89 -5.87 13.12
N PHE A 227 -39.45 -6.74 12.27
CA PHE A 227 -39.58 -8.14 12.64
C PHE A 227 -38.23 -8.80 12.38
N ASP A 228 -37.35 -8.73 13.37
CA ASP A 228 -36.10 -9.46 13.36
C ASP A 228 -36.44 -10.95 13.48
N MET A 229 -36.04 -11.75 12.50
CA MET A 229 -36.28 -13.19 12.56
C MET A 229 -35.54 -13.77 13.77
N PRO A 230 -36.15 -14.70 14.54
CA PRO A 230 -35.46 -15.36 15.62
C PRO A 230 -34.14 -15.98 15.14
N GLY A 231 -33.00 -15.53 15.69
CA GLY A 231 -31.67 -16.00 15.33
C GLY A 231 -30.93 -15.16 14.26
N GLU A 232 -31.58 -14.21 13.60
CA GLU A 232 -30.94 -13.36 12.56
C GLU A 232 -29.74 -12.57 13.12
N SER A 233 -29.89 -11.95 14.28
CA SER A 233 -28.79 -11.21 14.94
C SER A 233 -27.63 -12.13 15.30
N ALA A 234 -27.91 -13.38 15.70
CA ALA A 234 -26.89 -14.37 16.01
C ALA A 234 -26.12 -14.81 14.76
N LEU A 235 -26.82 -15.02 13.64
CA LEU A 235 -26.21 -15.33 12.34
C LEU A 235 -25.37 -14.16 11.81
N ARG A 236 -25.86 -12.91 11.90
CA ARG A 236 -25.10 -11.71 11.51
C ARG A 236 -23.82 -11.57 12.31
N ARG A 237 -23.90 -11.73 13.64
CA ARG A 237 -22.72 -11.71 14.50
C ARG A 237 -21.73 -12.82 14.13
N ARG A 238 -22.22 -14.04 13.88
CA ARG A 238 -21.36 -15.16 13.47
C ARG A 238 -20.68 -14.92 12.11
N LEU A 239 -21.39 -14.29 11.17
CA LEU A 239 -20.84 -13.92 9.87
C LEU A 239 -19.73 -12.88 10.02
N ALA A 240 -19.92 -11.87 10.87
CA ALA A 240 -18.90 -10.87 11.18
C ALA A 240 -17.67 -11.49 11.86
N GLU A 241 -17.85 -12.41 12.82
CA GLU A 241 -16.76 -13.16 13.45
C GLU A 241 -15.95 -13.97 12.42
N LEU A 242 -16.63 -14.71 11.54
CA LEU A 242 -15.97 -15.51 10.50
C LEU A 242 -15.22 -14.63 9.50
N ALA A 243 -15.78 -13.47 9.12
CA ALA A 243 -15.11 -12.51 8.26
C ALA A 243 -13.83 -11.95 8.91
N ALA A 244 -13.89 -11.60 10.19
CA ALA A 244 -12.74 -11.15 10.96
C ALA A 244 -11.65 -12.25 11.07
N GLN A 245 -12.05 -13.49 11.35
CA GLN A 245 -11.14 -14.65 11.39
C GLN A 245 -10.46 -14.88 10.04
N ARG A 246 -11.21 -14.81 8.94
CA ARG A 246 -10.65 -14.94 7.60
C ARG A 246 -9.59 -13.87 7.32
N ARG A 247 -9.87 -12.60 7.62
CA ARG A 247 -8.86 -11.52 7.43
C ARG A 247 -7.61 -11.76 8.26
N ALA A 248 -7.75 -12.23 9.50
CA ALA A 248 -6.61 -12.54 10.35
C ALA A 248 -5.73 -13.65 9.75
N LEU A 249 -6.37 -14.72 9.24
CA LEU A 249 -5.68 -15.81 8.56
C LEU A 249 -5.01 -15.36 7.25
N ASP A 250 -5.68 -14.54 6.44
CA ASP A 250 -5.10 -14.00 5.21
C ASP A 250 -3.88 -13.11 5.51
N ALA A 251 -3.94 -12.27 6.55
CA ALA A 251 -2.82 -11.45 6.98
C ALA A 251 -1.63 -12.28 7.51
N GLU A 252 -1.92 -13.37 8.23
CA GLU A 252 -0.91 -14.32 8.69
C GLU A 252 -0.28 -15.07 7.50
N HIS A 253 -1.08 -15.53 6.54
CA HIS A 253 -0.61 -16.14 5.30
C HIS A 253 0.33 -15.20 4.54
N ASP A 254 -0.04 -13.94 4.33
CA ASP A 254 0.80 -12.98 3.61
C ASP A 254 2.09 -12.62 4.37
N LYS A 255 2.06 -12.66 5.70
CA LYS A 255 3.25 -12.53 6.53
C LYS A 255 4.18 -13.73 6.33
N LEU A 256 3.65 -14.95 6.43
CA LEU A 256 4.41 -16.18 6.26
C LEU A 256 4.95 -16.31 4.82
N ALA A 257 4.15 -15.95 3.82
CA ALA A 257 4.55 -15.94 2.42
C ALA A 257 5.72 -14.98 2.16
N ARG A 258 5.69 -13.78 2.75
CA ARG A 258 6.83 -12.84 2.70
C ARG A 258 8.06 -13.41 3.39
N GLN A 259 7.91 -13.96 4.60
CA GLN A 259 9.02 -14.59 5.32
C GLN A 259 9.63 -15.75 4.51
N LEU A 260 8.81 -16.59 3.88
CA LEU A 260 9.27 -17.66 3.00
C LEU A 260 9.97 -17.13 1.75
N SER A 261 9.47 -16.05 1.15
CA SER A 261 10.11 -15.38 0.01
C SER A 261 11.49 -14.82 0.41
N ASP A 262 11.58 -14.14 1.55
CA ASP A 262 12.84 -13.58 2.06
C ASP A 262 13.84 -14.71 2.37
N MET A 263 13.39 -15.79 3.02
CA MET A 263 14.22 -16.97 3.27
C MET A 263 14.67 -17.65 1.97
N ALA A 264 13.78 -17.79 0.99
CA ALA A 264 14.11 -18.38 -0.31
C ALA A 264 15.11 -17.52 -1.09
N PHE A 265 15.01 -16.20 -0.97
CA PHE A 265 15.96 -15.26 -1.56
C PHE A 265 17.33 -15.37 -0.88
N LEU A 266 17.39 -15.37 0.47
CA LEU A 266 18.64 -15.56 1.20
C LEU A 266 19.26 -16.95 0.98
N ARG A 267 18.45 -17.98 0.73
CA ARG A 267 18.94 -19.33 0.39
C ARG A 267 19.86 -19.31 -0.83
N GLN A 268 19.69 -18.36 -1.76
CA GLN A 268 20.56 -18.19 -2.93
C GLN A 268 22.03 -17.94 -2.57
N LEU A 269 22.34 -17.47 -1.35
CA LEU A 269 23.72 -17.40 -0.84
C LEU A 269 24.39 -18.77 -0.79
N HIS A 270 23.61 -19.84 -0.61
CA HIS A 270 24.07 -21.20 -0.38
C HIS A 270 23.86 -22.15 -1.55
N ASP A 271 22.76 -21.98 -2.31
CA ASP A 271 22.39 -22.88 -3.40
C ASP A 271 22.18 -22.17 -4.75
N GLY A 272 22.34 -20.85 -4.78
CA GLY A 272 22.22 -20.04 -5.98
C GLY A 272 23.43 -20.17 -6.90
N ASP A 273 23.21 -19.86 -8.18
CA ASP A 273 24.30 -19.59 -9.12
C ASP A 273 25.01 -18.27 -8.78
N ALA A 274 26.05 -17.93 -9.56
CA ALA A 274 26.83 -16.72 -9.29
C ALA A 274 25.96 -15.43 -9.26
N VAL A 275 24.92 -15.36 -10.09
CA VAL A 275 24.03 -14.20 -10.15
C VAL A 275 23.13 -14.17 -8.92
N GLY A 276 22.44 -15.27 -8.60
CA GLY A 276 21.57 -15.36 -7.41
C GLY A 276 22.33 -15.13 -6.10
N ALA A 277 23.56 -15.65 -5.98
CA ALA A 277 24.39 -15.44 -4.80
C ALA A 277 24.82 -13.97 -4.64
N LEU A 278 25.20 -13.30 -5.73
CA LEU A 278 25.50 -11.86 -5.72
C LEU A 278 24.25 -11.03 -5.43
N ASP A 279 23.09 -11.47 -5.93
CA ASP A 279 21.82 -10.81 -5.69
C ASP A 279 21.44 -10.81 -4.23
N ALA A 280 21.55 -11.97 -3.58
CA ALA A 280 21.35 -12.10 -2.15
C ALA A 280 22.43 -11.37 -1.34
N ALA A 281 23.70 -11.41 -1.78
CA ALA A 281 24.79 -10.70 -1.11
C ALA A 281 24.59 -9.18 -1.10
N ALA A 282 24.13 -8.60 -2.22
CA ALA A 282 23.83 -7.17 -2.30
C ALA A 282 22.73 -6.75 -1.32
N LEU A 283 21.68 -7.57 -1.16
CA LEU A 283 20.63 -7.31 -0.18
C LEU A 283 21.15 -7.36 1.26
N VAL A 284 21.97 -8.37 1.58
CA VAL A 284 22.59 -8.51 2.90
C VAL A 284 23.49 -7.31 3.20
N LEU A 285 24.35 -6.92 2.27
CA LEU A 285 25.21 -5.73 2.41
C LEU A 285 24.37 -4.47 2.67
N HIS A 286 23.26 -4.31 1.95
CA HIS A 286 22.33 -3.21 2.17
C HIS A 286 21.71 -3.22 3.56
N ALA A 287 21.26 -4.38 4.02
CA ALA A 287 20.71 -4.54 5.36
C ALA A 287 21.74 -4.31 6.48
N LEU A 288 23.03 -4.53 6.20
CA LEU A 288 24.14 -4.26 7.11
C LEU A 288 24.66 -2.81 7.04
N GLY A 289 24.01 -1.95 6.25
CA GLY A 289 24.31 -0.52 6.19
C GLY A 289 25.26 -0.08 5.06
N ALA A 290 25.66 -1.00 4.17
CA ALA A 290 26.43 -0.64 2.98
C ALA A 290 25.50 -0.21 1.84
N TYR A 291 25.95 0.70 0.98
CA TYR A 291 25.25 1.02 -0.25
C TYR A 291 25.74 0.09 -1.36
N ALA A 292 24.92 -0.89 -1.79
CA ALA A 292 25.30 -1.88 -2.80
C ALA A 292 24.67 -1.60 -4.17
N GLN A 293 25.47 -1.67 -5.23
CA GLN A 293 25.03 -1.45 -6.62
C GLN A 293 25.48 -2.60 -7.52
N LYS A 294 24.58 -3.01 -8.42
CA LYS A 294 24.85 -3.95 -9.51
C LYS A 294 25.00 -3.19 -10.82
N GLY A 295 25.90 -3.67 -11.69
CA GLY A 295 25.97 -3.26 -13.09
C GLY A 295 26.99 -2.15 -13.36
N GLY A 296 27.97 -2.48 -14.22
CA GLY A 296 29.02 -1.61 -14.73
C GLY A 296 30.05 -2.42 -15.53
N ALA A 297 30.68 -3.42 -14.88
CA ALA A 297 31.83 -4.16 -15.43
C ALA A 297 31.66 -5.69 -15.64
N GLY A 298 30.46 -6.24 -15.46
CA GLY A 298 30.16 -7.68 -15.61
C GLY A 298 29.02 -8.14 -14.72
N THR A 299 28.37 -9.27 -15.06
CA THR A 299 27.28 -9.89 -14.28
C THR A 299 27.78 -10.65 -13.04
N ASP A 300 29.09 -10.71 -12.84
CA ASP A 300 29.81 -11.45 -11.80
C ASP A 300 30.35 -10.56 -10.68
N THR A 301 29.91 -9.29 -10.58
CA THR A 301 30.38 -8.35 -9.56
C THR A 301 29.27 -7.53 -8.90
N VAL A 302 29.48 -7.18 -7.63
CA VAL A 302 28.67 -6.22 -6.85
C VAL A 302 29.62 -5.18 -6.26
N LEU A 303 29.37 -3.91 -6.56
CA LEU A 303 30.02 -2.78 -5.91
C LEU A 303 29.29 -2.49 -4.60
N PHE A 304 30.01 -2.15 -3.55
CA PHE A 304 29.40 -1.61 -2.34
C PHE A 304 30.25 -0.53 -1.68
N GLU A 305 29.60 0.39 -0.97
CA GLU A 305 30.26 1.45 -0.21
C GLU A 305 29.85 1.39 1.26
N LEU A 306 30.83 1.54 2.16
CA LEU A 306 30.61 1.72 3.59
C LEU A 306 31.62 2.75 4.13
N ASP A 307 31.13 3.77 4.84
CA ASP A 307 31.95 4.84 5.44
C ASP A 307 32.95 5.49 4.47
N GLY A 308 32.53 5.73 3.22
CA GLY A 308 33.36 6.33 2.17
C GLY A 308 34.41 5.38 1.57
N ARG A 309 34.40 4.10 1.95
CA ARG A 309 35.27 3.06 1.39
C ARG A 309 34.51 2.18 0.41
N THR A 310 35.11 1.93 -0.74
CA THR A 310 34.48 1.18 -1.83
C THR A 310 35.04 -0.24 -1.93
N GLY A 311 34.19 -1.24 -1.74
CA GLY A 311 34.50 -2.65 -1.95
C GLY A 311 33.86 -3.19 -3.24
N VAL A 312 34.48 -4.21 -3.83
CA VAL A 312 33.91 -4.96 -4.96
C VAL A 312 33.90 -6.44 -4.62
N LEU A 313 32.71 -7.02 -4.48
CA LEU A 313 32.51 -8.46 -4.45
C LEU A 313 32.60 -9.02 -5.86
N VAL A 314 33.43 -10.04 -6.06
CA VAL A 314 33.58 -10.78 -7.32
C VAL A 314 33.20 -12.24 -7.07
N ALA A 315 32.22 -12.75 -7.80
CA ALA A 315 31.81 -14.15 -7.67
C ALA A 315 32.86 -15.10 -8.27
N VAL A 316 33.19 -16.15 -7.53
CA VAL A 316 34.14 -17.20 -7.93
C VAL A 316 33.41 -18.55 -8.02
N ASP A 317 32.99 -18.92 -9.24
CA ASP A 317 32.21 -20.14 -9.54
C ASP A 317 33.08 -21.36 -9.89
N ASP A 318 34.38 -21.18 -10.15
CA ASP A 318 35.33 -22.30 -10.30
C ASP A 318 36.76 -21.85 -10.00
N ALA A 319 37.25 -22.19 -8.80
CA ALA A 319 38.62 -21.87 -8.38
C ALA A 319 39.69 -22.65 -9.17
N LEU A 320 39.34 -23.79 -9.80
CA LEU A 320 40.25 -24.61 -10.60
C LEU A 320 40.35 -24.12 -12.05
N ARG A 321 39.29 -23.53 -12.63
CA ARG A 321 39.38 -22.87 -13.95
C ARG A 321 40.10 -21.51 -13.92
N ALA A 322 40.24 -20.87 -12.76
CA ALA A 322 41.01 -19.62 -12.60
C ALA A 322 42.55 -19.80 -12.68
N LEU A 323 43.04 -21.03 -12.90
CA LEU A 323 44.46 -21.39 -12.85
C LEU A 323 45.31 -21.00 -14.08
N GLY A 324 44.75 -20.31 -15.08
CA GLY A 324 45.55 -19.76 -16.20
C GLY A 324 46.33 -18.48 -15.86
N GLU A 325 45.74 -17.63 -15.02
CA GLU A 325 46.28 -16.28 -14.68
C GLU A 325 46.47 -16.07 -13.17
N GLY A 326 46.03 -17.03 -12.34
CA GLY A 326 46.02 -16.92 -10.88
C GLY A 326 44.76 -16.25 -10.35
N LEU A 327 44.12 -16.88 -9.36
CA LEU A 327 42.84 -16.45 -8.78
C LEU A 327 42.87 -15.01 -8.23
N ALA A 328 43.95 -14.63 -7.56
CA ALA A 328 44.13 -13.28 -7.04
C ALA A 328 44.20 -12.21 -8.14
N ALA A 329 44.91 -12.49 -9.23
CA ALA A 329 45.00 -11.58 -10.38
C ALA A 329 43.64 -11.43 -11.08
N HIS A 330 42.89 -12.53 -11.21
CA HIS A 330 41.54 -12.52 -11.78
C HIS A 330 40.60 -11.59 -11.00
N VAL A 331 40.49 -11.78 -9.68
CA VAL A 331 39.60 -10.99 -8.82
C VAL A 331 39.99 -9.52 -8.81
N ARG A 332 41.30 -9.21 -8.74
CA ARG A 332 41.80 -7.83 -8.83
C ARG A 332 41.45 -7.18 -10.16
N ARG A 333 41.66 -7.87 -11.28
CA ARG A 333 41.35 -7.32 -12.61
C ARG A 333 39.86 -7.00 -12.76
N ARG A 334 38.98 -7.87 -12.24
CA ARG A 334 37.52 -7.63 -12.23
C ARG A 334 37.15 -6.40 -11.40
N ALA A 335 37.70 -6.27 -10.20
CA ALA A 335 37.49 -5.09 -9.36
C ALA A 335 38.06 -3.80 -9.99
N GLN A 336 39.24 -3.86 -10.61
CA GLN A 336 39.88 -2.70 -11.26
C GLN A 336 39.08 -2.10 -12.41
N ALA A 337 38.14 -2.83 -13.02
CA ALA A 337 37.23 -2.25 -14.00
C ALA A 337 36.34 -1.16 -13.36
N TRP A 338 35.82 -1.42 -12.15
CA TRP A 338 35.06 -0.43 -11.37
C TRP A 338 35.90 0.76 -10.94
N SER A 339 37.13 0.53 -10.49
CA SER A 339 38.05 1.62 -10.13
C SER A 339 38.29 2.58 -11.30
N ARG A 340 38.45 2.05 -12.52
CA ARG A 340 38.63 2.86 -13.73
C ARG A 340 37.37 3.64 -14.12
N GLU A 341 36.20 3.01 -13.99
CA GLU A 341 34.92 3.63 -14.32
C GLU A 341 34.57 4.77 -13.36
N LEU A 342 34.72 4.53 -12.06
CA LEU A 342 34.32 5.45 -11.00
C LEU A 342 35.43 6.41 -10.55
N LYS A 343 36.68 6.19 -10.98
CA LYS A 343 37.88 6.94 -10.57
C LYS A 343 38.09 6.98 -9.05
N VAL A 344 37.73 5.89 -8.38
CA VAL A 344 37.94 5.68 -6.94
C VAL A 344 38.80 4.45 -6.69
N ALA A 345 39.53 4.43 -5.59
CA ALA A 345 40.20 3.22 -5.14
C ALA A 345 39.15 2.19 -4.70
N VAL A 346 39.36 0.92 -5.06
CA VAL A 346 38.43 -0.16 -4.73
C VAL A 346 39.15 -1.31 -4.05
N VAL A 347 38.48 -1.94 -3.10
CA VAL A 347 38.98 -3.09 -2.35
C VAL A 347 38.40 -4.38 -2.94
N PRO A 348 39.23 -5.25 -3.55
CA PRO A 348 38.76 -6.48 -4.19
C PRO A 348 38.48 -7.58 -3.16
N ILE A 349 37.29 -8.18 -3.24
CA ILE A 349 36.87 -9.25 -2.33
C ILE A 349 36.26 -10.40 -3.14
N ALA A 350 36.62 -11.63 -2.82
CA ALA A 350 36.12 -12.82 -3.50
C ALA A 350 34.92 -13.41 -2.76
N LEU A 351 33.78 -13.51 -3.46
CA LEU A 351 32.63 -14.28 -3.01
C LEU A 351 32.73 -15.70 -3.58
N TYR A 352 32.99 -16.69 -2.74
CA TYR A 352 33.11 -18.08 -3.16
C TYR A 352 31.73 -18.71 -3.36
N VAL A 353 31.36 -18.99 -4.61
CA VAL A 353 30.05 -19.56 -5.00
C VAL A 353 30.16 -20.96 -5.60
N ALA A 354 31.36 -21.39 -6.00
CA ALA A 354 31.59 -22.73 -6.57
C ALA A 354 31.22 -23.89 -5.62
N GLY A 355 31.27 -23.64 -4.31
CA GLY A 355 30.88 -24.61 -3.29
C GLY A 355 29.37 -24.83 -3.21
N ASN A 356 28.56 -23.88 -3.69
CA ASN A 356 27.10 -23.89 -3.52
C ASN A 356 26.45 -25.16 -4.10
N ARG A 357 26.97 -25.67 -5.23
CA ARG A 357 26.49 -26.92 -5.85
C ARG A 357 26.79 -28.18 -5.04
N ARG A 358 27.69 -28.09 -4.06
CA ARG A 358 28.23 -29.19 -3.26
C ARG A 358 27.74 -29.18 -1.81
N GLY A 359 27.02 -28.12 -1.43
CA GLY A 359 26.40 -27.97 -0.12
C GLY A 359 27.31 -27.27 0.91
N ILE A 360 26.66 -26.68 1.92
CA ILE A 360 27.26 -25.72 2.87
C ILE A 360 28.51 -26.27 3.58
N ALA A 361 28.49 -27.53 4.02
CA ALA A 361 29.61 -28.14 4.74
C ALA A 361 30.88 -28.24 3.87
N GLN A 362 30.74 -28.68 2.62
CA GLN A 362 31.88 -28.81 1.69
C GLN A 362 32.39 -27.43 1.25
N THR A 363 31.50 -26.44 1.08
CA THR A 363 31.88 -25.05 0.82
C THR A 363 32.76 -24.49 1.95
N GLY A 364 32.43 -24.80 3.21
CA GLY A 364 33.20 -24.38 4.39
C GLY A 364 34.63 -24.93 4.41
N GLU A 365 34.82 -26.21 4.12
CA GLU A 365 36.16 -26.81 4.06
C GLU A 365 37.00 -26.30 2.89
N GLU A 366 36.34 -25.92 1.78
CA GLU A 366 37.00 -25.37 0.60
C GLU A 366 37.42 -23.92 0.78
N ILE A 367 36.58 -23.09 1.39
CA ILE A 367 36.93 -21.69 1.62
C ILE A 367 38.11 -21.56 2.59
N GLU A 368 38.20 -22.40 3.62
CA GLU A 368 39.35 -22.41 4.53
C GLU A 368 40.66 -22.79 3.81
N ARG A 369 40.60 -23.79 2.91
CA ARG A 369 41.74 -24.14 2.06
C ARG A 369 42.14 -22.99 1.13
N LEU A 370 41.18 -22.29 0.56
CA LEU A 370 41.42 -21.13 -0.31
C LEU A 370 42.03 -19.95 0.45
N ARG A 371 41.55 -19.67 1.67
CA ARG A 371 42.10 -18.64 2.57
C ARG A 371 43.57 -18.91 2.89
N LEU A 372 43.93 -20.17 3.14
CA LEU A 372 45.32 -20.59 3.38
C LEU A 372 46.19 -20.52 2.11
N ALA A 373 45.66 -20.91 0.95
CA ALA A 373 46.39 -20.92 -0.31
C ALA A 373 46.61 -19.52 -0.91
N HIS A 374 45.73 -18.57 -0.59
CA HIS A 374 45.72 -17.22 -1.16
C HIS A 374 45.58 -16.14 -0.08
N PRO A 375 46.59 -15.96 0.79
CA PRO A 375 46.53 -14.99 1.89
C PRO A 375 46.47 -13.52 1.43
N SER A 376 46.75 -13.25 0.15
CA SER A 376 46.69 -11.91 -0.45
C SER A 376 45.31 -11.55 -1.02
N LEU A 377 44.29 -12.36 -0.73
CA LEU A 377 42.91 -12.16 -1.17
C LEU A 377 41.94 -12.48 -0.02
N THR A 378 40.94 -11.63 0.18
CA THR A 378 39.88 -11.88 1.16
C THR A 378 38.76 -12.70 0.54
N PHE A 379 38.45 -13.85 1.14
CA PHE A 379 37.37 -14.74 0.73
C PHE A 379 36.19 -14.68 1.69
N ILE A 380 35.00 -14.65 1.12
CA ILE A 380 33.71 -14.67 1.80
C ILE A 380 32.87 -15.81 1.22
N ALA A 381 32.21 -16.57 2.08
CA ALA A 381 31.16 -17.50 1.70
C ALA A 381 29.77 -16.90 1.96
N GLY A 382 28.75 -17.46 1.30
CA GLY A 382 27.36 -17.12 1.60
C GLY A 382 26.98 -17.32 3.09
N SER A 383 27.59 -18.30 3.77
CA SER A 383 27.41 -18.51 5.22
C SER A 383 27.93 -17.38 6.08
N ASP A 384 29.02 -16.73 5.67
CA ASP A 384 29.60 -15.61 6.41
C ASP A 384 28.64 -14.40 6.34
N LEU A 385 28.08 -14.14 5.15
CA LEU A 385 27.05 -13.11 4.92
C LEU A 385 25.78 -13.40 5.72
N GLN A 386 25.28 -14.65 5.67
CA GLN A 386 24.08 -15.05 6.40
C GLN A 386 24.25 -14.90 7.90
N GLN A 387 25.39 -15.34 8.46
CA GLN A 387 25.67 -15.22 9.89
C GLN A 387 25.69 -13.75 10.35
N ALA A 388 26.30 -12.87 9.56
CA ALA A 388 26.33 -11.44 9.87
C ALA A 388 24.94 -10.78 9.78
N TYR A 389 24.15 -11.18 8.78
CA TYR A 389 22.77 -10.74 8.63
C TYR A 389 21.92 -11.15 9.84
N ASP A 390 21.99 -12.42 10.25
CA ASP A 390 21.25 -12.96 11.39
C ASP A 390 21.66 -12.29 12.72
N ALA A 391 22.96 -12.01 12.87
CA ALA A 391 23.50 -11.31 14.04
C ALA A 391 23.27 -9.78 14.03
N ARG A 392 22.82 -9.22 12.91
CA ARG A 392 22.74 -7.76 12.65
C ARG A 392 24.08 -7.04 12.92
N ASP A 393 25.18 -7.69 12.57
CA ASP A 393 26.52 -7.17 12.83
C ASP A 393 26.93 -6.15 11.76
N ALA A 394 26.52 -4.89 11.94
CA ALA A 394 26.88 -3.80 11.04
C ALA A 394 28.40 -3.56 10.94
N GLY A 395 29.17 -3.96 11.97
CA GLY A 395 30.63 -3.86 11.96
C GLY A 395 31.31 -4.93 11.11
N PHE A 396 30.58 -5.96 10.66
CA PHE A 396 31.16 -7.09 9.93
C PHE A 396 31.75 -6.68 8.57
N VAL A 397 31.02 -5.88 7.80
CA VAL A 397 31.46 -5.39 6.48
C VAL A 397 32.71 -4.52 6.62
N GLY A 398 32.78 -3.70 7.67
CA GLY A 398 33.97 -2.90 7.98
C GLY A 398 35.22 -3.75 8.21
N ARG A 399 35.09 -4.86 8.96
CA ARG A 399 36.20 -5.79 9.22
C ARG A 399 36.70 -6.48 7.95
N TRP A 400 35.84 -6.74 6.98
CA TRP A 400 36.25 -7.27 5.67
C TRP A 400 37.04 -6.26 4.85
N LEU A 401 36.63 -4.99 4.85
CA LEU A 401 37.38 -3.94 4.20
C LEU A 401 38.77 -3.80 4.83
N ASP A 402 38.86 -3.80 6.16
CA ASP A 402 40.14 -3.74 6.89
C ASP A 402 41.05 -4.93 6.54
N ALA A 403 40.49 -6.15 6.53
CA ALA A 403 41.24 -7.36 6.20
C ALA A 403 41.71 -7.37 4.74
N ALA A 404 40.86 -6.92 3.81
CA ALA A 404 41.18 -6.88 2.39
C ALA A 404 42.19 -5.78 2.05
N GLU A 405 42.13 -4.63 2.71
CA GLU A 405 43.16 -3.58 2.61
C GLU A 405 44.51 -4.07 3.15
N ALA A 406 44.54 -4.75 4.29
CA ALA A 406 45.75 -5.32 4.86
C ALA A 406 46.37 -6.40 3.95
N ALA A 407 45.54 -7.28 3.38
CA ALA A 407 45.97 -8.30 2.41
C ALA A 407 46.51 -7.68 1.11
N HIS A 408 45.95 -6.53 0.69
CA HIS A 408 46.42 -5.79 -0.48
C HIS A 408 47.77 -5.11 -0.23
N ALA A 409 47.94 -4.47 0.93
CA ALA A 409 49.19 -3.80 1.33
C ALA A 409 50.36 -4.79 1.52
N GLY A 410 50.10 -5.97 2.08
CA GLY A 410 51.12 -7.01 2.30
C GLY A 410 51.58 -7.74 1.03
N GLY A 411 50.73 -7.80 0.00
CA GLY A 411 51.07 -8.38 -1.31
C GLY A 411 51.99 -7.49 -2.14
N ALA A 412 51.77 -6.17 -2.12
CA ALA A 412 52.59 -5.19 -2.85
C ALA A 412 54.03 -5.05 -2.33
N ALA A 413 54.34 -5.60 -1.15
CA ALA A 413 55.68 -5.62 -0.56
C ALA A 413 56.47 -6.92 -0.84
N ARG A 414 55.86 -7.91 -1.50
CA ARG A 414 56.45 -9.24 -1.79
C ARG A 414 56.57 -9.56 -3.28
N ASP A 415 56.01 -8.71 -4.15
CA ASP A 415 56.27 -8.66 -5.59
C ASP A 415 57.32 -7.58 -5.86
#